data_AF-A0A6J4XR87-F1
#
_entry.id   AF-A0A6J4XR87-F1
#
_cell.length_a   1.000
_cell.length_b   1.000
_cell.length_c   1.000
_cell.angle_alpha   90.00
_cell.angle_beta   90.00
_cell.angle_gamma   90.00
#
_symmetry.space_group_name_H-M   'P 1'
#
loop_
_entity.id
_entity.type
_entity.pdbx_description
1 polymer ?
#
loop_
_entity_poly.entity_id
_entity_poly.type
_entity_poly.pdbx_seq_one_letter_code
_entity_poly.pdbx_strand_id
1 'polypeptide(L)' 'MPALKCGAKVGHPQRLRDVGIPEDNLPIRAFHAAVDTAVIFNGRPVVDPNEVVVVFIQAC' A
#
# COMPACT_ATOMS: atom_id res chain seq x y z
N MET A 1 16.67 -1.49 -21.57
CA MET A 1 16.62 -1.05 -20.16
C MET A 1 15.16 -0.78 -19.82
N PRO A 2 14.49 -1.61 -19.00
CA PRO A 2 13.12 -1.29 -18.58
C PRO A 2 13.14 0.03 -17.80
N ALA A 3 12.18 0.93 -18.07
CA ALA A 3 12.13 2.22 -17.41
C ALA A 3 11.94 2.03 -15.90
N LEU A 4 12.93 2.47 -15.11
CA LEU A 4 12.78 2.60 -13.67
C LEU A 4 11.62 3.55 -13.36
N LYS A 5 10.70 3.13 -12.49
CA LYS A 5 9.60 3.95 -11.98
C LYS A 5 10.19 5.23 -11.34
N CYS A 6 9.49 6.37 -11.48
CA CYS A 6 10.00 7.68 -11.05
C CYS A 6 10.52 7.69 -9.60
N GLY A 7 9.87 6.96 -8.69
CA GLY A 7 10.30 6.84 -7.29
C GLY A 7 11.71 6.28 -7.14
N ALA A 8 12.05 5.22 -7.88
CA ALA A 8 13.40 4.64 -7.82
C ALA A 8 14.47 5.60 -8.36
N LYS A 9 14.14 6.42 -9.36
CA LYS A 9 15.07 7.40 -9.95
C LYS A 9 15.47 8.52 -8.98
N VAL A 10 14.60 8.84 -8.02
CA VAL A 10 14.86 9.87 -7.00
C VAL A 10 15.20 9.28 -5.64
N GLY A 11 15.45 7.97 -5.56
CA GLY A 11 15.88 7.30 -4.34
C GLY A 11 14.78 7.06 -3.30
N HIS A 12 13.50 7.07 -3.70
CA HIS A 12 12.42 6.66 -2.79
C HIS A 12 12.51 5.15 -2.49
N PRO A 13 12.35 4.74 -1.22
CA PRO A 13 12.17 3.34 -0.85
C PRO A 13 11.08 2.69 -1.70
N GLN A 14 11.31 1.46 -2.15
CA GLN A 14 10.39 0.76 -3.06
C GLN A 14 9.51 -0.26 -2.33
N ARG A 15 9.84 -0.57 -1.08
CA ARG A 15 9.14 -1.53 -0.24
C ARG A 15 8.92 -0.97 1.17
N LEU A 16 7.85 -1.41 1.83
CA LEU A 16 7.53 -1.00 3.19
C LEU A 16 8.62 -1.43 4.19
N ARG A 17 9.20 -2.62 4.02
CA ARG A 17 10.32 -3.10 4.87
C ARG A 17 11.59 -2.24 4.76
N ASP A 18 11.80 -1.55 3.64
CA ASP A 18 12.95 -0.67 3.44
C ASP A 18 12.88 0.57 4.35
N VAL A 19 11.70 0.88 4.90
CA VAL A 19 11.47 1.95 5.89
C VAL A 19 11.12 1.40 7.29
N GLY A 20 11.45 0.13 7.55
CA GLY A 20 11.29 -0.48 8.87
C GLY A 20 9.85 -0.87 9.22
N ILE A 21 8.94 -0.95 8.24
CA ILE A 21 7.59 -1.45 8.48
C ILE A 21 7.59 -2.98 8.47
N PRO A 22 7.24 -3.65 9.58
CA PRO A 22 7.13 -5.11 9.62
C PRO A 22 5.94 -5.61 8.79
N GLU A 23 6.08 -6.82 8.25
CA GLU A 23 5.05 -7.52 7.46
C GLU A 23 3.95 -8.15 8.32
N ASP A 24 3.91 -7.81 9.61
CA ASP A 24 2.94 -8.30 10.56
C ASP A 24 1.63 -7.50 10.48
N ASN A 25 0.54 -8.16 10.86
CA ASN A 25 -0.77 -7.54 11.03
C ASN A 25 -1.24 -6.71 9.81
N LEU A 26 -0.86 -7.08 8.58
CA LEU A 26 -1.35 -6.41 7.37
C LEU A 26 -2.89 -6.30 7.32
N PRO A 27 -3.68 -7.29 7.78
CA PRO A 27 -5.13 -7.18 7.85
C PRO A 27 -5.66 -5.99 8.67
N ILE A 28 -5.05 -5.67 9.83
CA ILE A 28 -5.54 -4.53 10.64
C ILE A 28 -5.22 -3.19 9.98
N ARG A 29 -4.03 -3.08 9.35
CA ARG A 29 -3.62 -1.89 8.61
C ARG A 29 -4.53 -1.64 7.40
N ALA A 30 -4.85 -2.71 6.68
CA ALA A 30 -5.78 -2.68 5.55
C ALA A 30 -7.19 -2.30 5.99
N PHE A 31 -7.66 -2.81 7.13
CA PHE A 31 -8.94 -2.41 7.72
C PHE A 31 -8.98 -0.91 8.03
N HIS A 32 -7.96 -0.38 8.74
CA HIS A 32 -7.87 1.05 9.02
C HIS A 32 -7.84 1.90 7.74
N ALA A 33 -7.09 1.49 6.72
CA ALA A 33 -7.08 2.17 5.44
C ALA A 33 -8.44 2.13 4.71
N ALA A 34 -9.17 1.02 4.82
CA ALA A 34 -10.50 0.86 4.21
C ALA A 34 -11.60 1.69 4.91
N VAL A 35 -11.40 2.09 6.16
CA VAL A 35 -12.36 2.94 6.91
C VAL A 35 -11.86 4.37 7.14
N ASP A 36 -10.71 4.73 6.58
CA ASP A 36 -10.20 6.10 6.60
C ASP A 36 -11.07 7.00 5.70
N THR A 37 -11.35 8.23 6.14
CA THR A 37 -12.17 9.19 5.39
C THR A 37 -11.65 9.43 3.96
N ALA A 38 -10.34 9.33 3.73
CA ALA A 38 -9.75 9.49 2.40
C ALA A 38 -10.24 8.45 1.37
N VAL A 39 -10.70 7.28 1.83
CA VAL A 39 -11.19 6.20 0.95
C VAL A 39 -12.41 6.61 0.13
N ILE A 40 -13.21 7.56 0.62
CA ILE A 40 -14.45 8.06 -0.04
C ILE A 40 -14.13 8.66 -1.41
N PHE A 41 -12.91 9.16 -1.60
CA PHE A 41 -12.47 9.79 -2.86
C PHE A 41 -11.77 8.82 -3.82
N ASN A 42 -11.63 7.54 -3.46
CA ASN A 42 -11.00 6.57 -4.35
C ASN A 42 -11.89 6.29 -5.57
N GLY A 43 -11.38 6.53 -6.78
CA GLY A 43 -12.14 6.33 -8.03
C GLY A 43 -12.56 4.88 -8.28
N ARG A 44 -11.94 3.93 -7.57
CA ARG A 44 -12.43 2.55 -7.42
C ARG A 44 -12.93 2.38 -5.97
N PRO A 45 -14.25 2.24 -5.75
CA PRO A 45 -14.78 2.00 -4.41
C PRO A 45 -14.15 0.77 -3.76
N VAL A 46 -13.78 0.90 -2.49
CA VAL A 46 -13.28 -0.20 -1.66
C VAL A 46 -14.43 -0.69 -0.80
N VAL A 47 -14.83 -1.95 -0.98
CA VAL A 47 -15.97 -2.55 -0.25
C VAL A 47 -15.56 -3.70 0.65
N ASP A 48 -14.38 -4.28 0.43
CA ASP A 48 -13.79 -5.33 1.25
C ASP A 48 -12.33 -4.95 1.64
N PRO A 49 -12.01 -4.84 2.94
CA PRO A 49 -10.63 -4.64 3.40
C PRO A 49 -9.62 -5.65 2.86
N ASN A 50 -10.04 -6.87 2.50
CA ASN A 50 -9.16 -7.86 1.88
C ASN A 50 -8.60 -7.41 0.52
N GLU A 51 -9.32 -6.56 -0.23
CA GLU A 51 -8.77 -5.95 -1.45
C GLU A 51 -7.56 -5.05 -1.14
N VAL A 52 -7.58 -4.40 0.01
CA VAL A 52 -6.48 -3.53 0.48
C VAL A 52 -5.33 -4.36 1.04
N VAL A 53 -5.60 -5.50 1.67
CA VAL A 53 -4.55 -6.45 2.13
C VAL A 53 -3.66 -6.88 0.96
N VAL A 54 -4.24 -7.17 -0.21
CA VAL A 54 -3.48 -7.53 -1.41
C VAL A 54 -2.53 -6.41 -1.83
N VAL A 55 -2.95 -5.15 -1.71
CA VAL A 55 -2.09 -3.98 -2.00
C VAL A 55 -0.95 -3.86 -1.00
N PHE A 56 -1.21 -4.07 0.29
CA PHE A 56 -0.16 -4.11 1.32
C PHE A 56 0.86 -5.23 1.06
N ILE A 57 0.41 -6.44 0.71
CA ILE A 57 1.29 -7.58 0.38
C ILE A 57 2.17 -7.24 -0.83
N GLN A 58 1.65 -6.56 -1.84
CA GLN A 58 2.44 -6.13 -3.01
C GLN A 58 3.48 -5.05 -2.66
N ALA A 59 3.21 -4.23 -1.64
CA ALA A 59 4.08 -3.15 -1.19
C ALA A 59 5.14 -3.60 -0.16
N CYS A 60 4.95 -4.76 0.49
CA CYS A 60 5.93 -5.40 1.36
C CYS A 60 7.15 -5.90 0.58
#